data_AF-K3XKM8-F1
#
_entry.id   AF-K3XKM8-F1
#
_cell.length_a   1.000
_cell.length_b   1.000
_cell.length_c   1.000
_cell.angle_alpha   90.00
_cell.angle_beta   90.00
_cell.angle_gamma   90.00
#
_symmetry.space_group_name_H-M   'P 1'
#
loop_
_entity.id
_entity.type
_entity.pdbx_description
1 polymer ?
#
loop_
_entity_poly.entity_id
_entity_poly.type
_entity_poly.pdbx_seq_one_letter_code
_entity_poly.pdbx_strand_id
1 'polypeptide(L)'
;MSLEDFKFIYWMEYAHRMWGRALGFLFAGPFAYFIAKGYATRQLGLRLSALFALGGAQGLIGWWMVKSGLEEPTSEYVQPRVSPYRLATHLASAFAIYCGILWTALSVVMPDPPTGSMSWVNGAAKIRKLAIPVSAVVGITAISGAFVAGNDAGHAYNSFPKMGDTWIPEDVFSMEPFVRNFFENTSTVQLNHRILATATLLSVGGLWLGARKIDMHPAIKSLIGSTFGMAALQVTLGISTLLMYVPTSLGTAHQAGALTLLSLMILLTHTLRRPSPALLKSLATAVKST
;
A
#
# COMPACT_ATOMS: atom_id res chain seq x y z
N MET A 1 14.50 27.83 -9.02
CA MET A 1 14.22 26.71 -9.93
C MET A 1 14.65 27.10 -11.33
N SER A 2 15.37 26.23 -12.05
CA SER A 2 15.70 26.50 -13.46
C SER A 2 14.49 26.24 -14.37
N LEU A 3 14.54 26.70 -15.63
CA LEU A 3 13.48 26.40 -16.61
C LEU A 3 13.37 24.89 -16.90
N GLU A 4 14.48 24.18 -16.85
CA GLU A 4 14.53 22.74 -17.07
C GLU A 4 13.83 21.98 -15.94
N ASP A 5 14.11 22.34 -14.70
CA ASP A 5 13.43 21.78 -13.51
C ASP A 5 11.92 22.00 -13.59
N PHE A 6 11.49 23.21 -14.00
CA PHE A 6 10.08 23.53 -14.19
C PHE A 6 9.43 22.63 -15.23
N LYS A 7 10.06 22.48 -16.41
CA LYS A 7 9.54 21.62 -17.50
C LYS A 7 9.42 20.17 -17.05
N PHE A 8 10.41 19.67 -16.32
CA PHE A 8 10.39 18.31 -15.80
C PHE A 8 9.18 18.10 -14.88
N ILE A 9 8.99 18.96 -13.88
CA ILE A 9 7.86 18.88 -12.93
C ILE A 9 6.53 19.01 -13.69
N TYR A 10 6.40 20.00 -14.57
CA TYR A 10 5.20 20.23 -15.37
C TYR A 10 4.78 18.99 -16.17
N TRP A 11 5.73 18.39 -16.92
CA TRP A 11 5.44 17.24 -17.76
C TRP A 11 5.10 15.99 -16.94
N MET A 12 5.77 15.77 -15.80
CA MET A 12 5.46 14.68 -14.90
C MET A 12 4.03 14.78 -14.35
N GLU A 13 3.64 15.97 -13.87
CA GLU A 13 2.29 16.17 -13.36
C GLU A 13 1.22 16.11 -14.47
N TYR A 14 1.51 16.70 -15.64
CA TYR A 14 0.62 16.64 -16.79
C TYR A 14 0.39 15.18 -17.22
N ALA A 15 1.48 14.41 -17.36
CA ALA A 15 1.42 12.99 -17.71
C ALA A 15 0.63 12.20 -16.66
N HIS A 16 0.85 12.42 -15.36
CA HIS A 16 0.10 11.78 -14.29
C HIS A 16 -1.42 12.07 -14.38
N ARG A 17 -1.79 13.33 -14.63
CA ARG A 17 -3.19 13.75 -14.81
C ARG A 17 -3.82 13.16 -16.08
N MET A 18 -3.07 13.04 -17.18
CA MET A 18 -3.55 12.41 -18.40
C MET A 18 -3.70 10.90 -18.23
N TRP A 19 -2.78 10.27 -17.50
CA TRP A 19 -2.85 8.85 -17.15
C TRP A 19 -4.10 8.52 -16.34
N GLY A 20 -4.42 9.35 -15.32
CA GLY A 20 -5.65 9.19 -14.55
C GLY A 20 -6.92 9.23 -15.40
N ARG A 21 -6.98 10.13 -16.40
CA ARG A 21 -8.11 10.21 -17.35
C ARG A 21 -8.16 8.99 -18.26
N ALA A 22 -7.00 8.58 -18.81
CA ALA A 22 -6.89 7.41 -19.67
C ALA A 22 -7.35 6.13 -18.97
N LEU A 23 -7.01 5.95 -17.68
CA LEU A 23 -7.46 4.83 -16.87
C LEU A 23 -9.00 4.72 -16.80
N GLY A 24 -9.71 5.86 -16.77
CA GLY A 24 -11.16 5.89 -16.83
C GLY A 24 -11.71 5.21 -18.09
N PHE A 25 -11.15 5.56 -19.26
CA PHE A 25 -11.54 4.95 -20.54
C PHE A 25 -11.10 3.48 -20.64
N LEU A 26 -9.88 3.17 -20.20
CA LEU A 26 -9.33 1.81 -20.20
C LEU A 26 -10.08 0.86 -19.27
N PHE A 27 -10.71 1.37 -18.20
CA PHE A 27 -11.60 0.58 -17.37
C PHE A 27 -13.00 0.48 -17.99
N ALA A 28 -13.59 1.62 -18.37
CA ALA A 28 -14.98 1.68 -18.82
C ALA A 28 -15.25 0.90 -20.10
N GLY A 29 -14.36 0.96 -21.09
CA GLY A 29 -14.53 0.30 -22.38
C GLY A 29 -14.64 -1.23 -22.27
N PRO A 30 -13.62 -1.92 -21.73
CA PRO A 30 -13.67 -3.36 -21.48
C PRO A 30 -14.80 -3.76 -20.54
N PHE A 31 -15.08 -2.95 -19.50
CA PHE A 31 -16.18 -3.22 -18.58
C PHE A 31 -17.54 -3.23 -19.28
N ALA A 32 -17.84 -2.20 -20.08
CA ALA A 32 -19.08 -2.14 -20.86
C ALA A 32 -19.20 -3.31 -21.84
N TYR A 33 -18.10 -3.67 -22.51
CA TYR A 33 -18.06 -4.82 -23.41
C TYR A 33 -18.36 -6.14 -22.67
N PHE A 34 -17.74 -6.40 -21.51
CA PHE A 34 -17.97 -7.62 -20.74
C PHE A 34 -19.39 -7.74 -20.18
N ILE A 35 -19.99 -6.62 -19.79
CA ILE A 35 -21.39 -6.61 -19.35
C ILE A 35 -22.33 -6.85 -20.54
N ALA A 36 -22.12 -6.17 -21.67
CA ALA A 36 -22.95 -6.33 -22.87
C ALA A 36 -22.90 -7.75 -23.45
N LYS A 37 -21.75 -8.43 -23.33
CA LYS A 37 -21.58 -9.83 -23.76
C LYS A 37 -22.02 -10.86 -22.72
N GLY A 38 -22.44 -10.44 -21.52
CA GLY A 38 -22.81 -11.35 -20.44
C GLY A 38 -21.63 -12.16 -19.86
N TYR A 39 -20.40 -11.71 -20.06
CA TYR A 39 -19.19 -12.39 -19.56
C TYR A 39 -18.99 -12.18 -18.05
N ALA A 40 -19.61 -11.17 -17.46
CA ALA A 40 -19.56 -10.89 -16.03
C ALA A 40 -20.86 -11.30 -15.34
N THR A 41 -20.74 -11.99 -14.20
CA THR A 41 -21.88 -12.24 -13.32
C THR A 41 -22.42 -10.91 -12.76
N ARG A 42 -23.71 -10.86 -12.37
CA ARG A 42 -24.31 -9.66 -11.76
C ARG A 42 -23.51 -9.16 -10.56
N GLN A 43 -23.00 -10.07 -9.73
CA GLN A 43 -22.19 -9.72 -8.56
C GLN A 43 -20.84 -9.09 -8.95
N LEU A 44 -20.16 -9.67 -9.95
CA LEU A 44 -18.91 -9.10 -10.46
C LEU A 44 -19.16 -7.73 -11.09
N GLY A 45 -20.23 -7.59 -11.88
CA GLY A 45 -20.64 -6.33 -12.47
C GLY A 45 -20.87 -5.23 -11.44
N LEU A 46 -21.65 -5.49 -10.38
CA LEU A 46 -21.88 -4.54 -9.30
C LEU A 46 -20.59 -4.13 -8.58
N ARG A 47 -19.69 -5.10 -8.33
CA ARG A 47 -18.39 -4.81 -7.71
C ARG A 47 -17.51 -3.94 -8.60
N LEU A 48 -17.44 -4.22 -9.90
CA LEU A 48 -16.68 -3.42 -10.87
C LEU A 48 -17.27 -2.01 -11.02
N SER A 49 -18.60 -1.87 -11.04
CA SER A 49 -19.26 -0.56 -11.02
C SER A 49 -18.91 0.26 -9.78
N ALA A 50 -18.89 -0.37 -8.60
CA ALA A 50 -18.49 0.30 -7.36
C ALA A 50 -17.02 0.75 -7.41
N LEU A 51 -16.12 -0.11 -7.88
CA LEU A 51 -14.70 0.24 -8.05
C LEU A 51 -14.50 1.36 -9.09
N PHE A 52 -15.28 1.36 -10.17
CA PHE A 52 -15.24 2.43 -11.17
C PHE A 52 -15.73 3.76 -10.60
N ALA A 53 -16.83 3.75 -9.84
CA ALA A 53 -17.33 4.94 -9.15
C ALA A 53 -16.31 5.49 -8.14
N LEU A 54 -15.65 4.62 -7.37
CA LEU A 54 -14.56 5.00 -6.48
C LEU A 54 -13.36 5.58 -7.26
N GLY A 55 -13.03 5.03 -8.43
CA GLY A 55 -12.02 5.58 -9.34
C GLY A 55 -12.37 7.00 -9.82
N GLY A 56 -13.64 7.24 -10.16
CA GLY A 56 -14.14 8.58 -10.47
C GLY A 56 -14.05 9.54 -9.28
N ALA A 57 -14.43 9.09 -8.08
CA ALA A 57 -14.29 9.85 -6.85
C ALA A 57 -12.81 10.14 -6.51
N GLN A 58 -11.90 9.26 -6.89
CA GLN A 58 -10.45 9.47 -6.76
C GLN A 58 -10.03 10.75 -7.50
N GLY A 59 -10.51 10.95 -8.73
CA GLY A 59 -10.26 12.19 -9.49
C GLY A 59 -10.72 13.45 -8.77
N LEU A 60 -11.87 13.39 -8.07
CA LEU A 60 -12.37 14.50 -7.24
C LEU A 60 -11.45 14.75 -6.03
N ILE A 61 -10.99 13.69 -5.35
CA ILE A 61 -10.04 13.79 -4.24
C ILE A 61 -8.72 14.40 -4.72
N GLY A 62 -8.24 14.00 -5.91
CA GLY A 62 -7.05 14.57 -6.54
C GLY A 62 -7.18 16.06 -6.85
N TRP A 63 -8.32 16.48 -7.40
CA TRP A 63 -8.62 17.89 -7.57
C TRP A 63 -8.64 18.66 -6.25
N TRP A 64 -9.30 18.11 -5.22
CA TRP A 64 -9.36 18.72 -3.88
C TRP A 64 -7.98 18.85 -3.22
N MET A 65 -7.10 17.86 -3.42
CA MET A 65 -5.70 17.90 -2.99
C MET A 65 -4.94 19.02 -3.70
N VAL A 66 -4.96 19.07 -5.03
CA VAL A 66 -4.26 20.11 -5.80
C VAL A 66 -4.78 21.51 -5.45
N LYS A 67 -6.10 21.65 -5.26
CA LYS A 67 -6.72 22.92 -4.86
C LYS A 67 -6.14 23.49 -3.56
N SER A 68 -5.73 22.65 -2.59
CA SER A 68 -5.07 23.17 -1.36
C SER A 68 -3.73 23.84 -1.63
N GLY A 69 -3.00 23.38 -2.65
CA GLY A 69 -1.68 23.94 -2.97
C GLY A 69 -1.75 25.26 -3.75
N LEU A 70 -2.96 25.73 -4.09
CA LEU A 70 -3.18 26.98 -4.83
C LEU A 70 -3.65 28.13 -3.92
N GLU A 71 -3.74 27.90 -2.61
CA GLU A 71 -4.03 28.94 -1.62
C GLU A 71 -2.80 29.86 -1.50
N GLU A 72 -3.02 31.18 -1.40
CA GLU A 72 -1.93 32.16 -1.33
C GLU A 72 -1.06 31.88 -0.09
N PRO A 73 0.27 31.77 -0.25
CA PRO A 73 1.16 31.63 0.88
C PRO A 73 1.02 32.80 1.85
N THR A 74 1.10 32.51 3.15
CA THR A 74 1.05 33.54 4.20
C THR A 74 2.24 34.51 4.15
N SER A 75 3.31 34.14 3.46
CA SER A 75 4.42 35.01 3.13
C SER A 75 5.16 34.52 1.88
N GLU A 76 5.94 35.42 1.27
CA GLU A 76 6.75 35.14 0.07
C GLU A 76 7.84 34.06 0.30
N TYR A 77 8.14 33.73 1.55
CA TYR A 77 9.13 32.72 1.94
C TYR A 77 8.54 31.32 2.10
N VAL A 78 7.21 31.17 2.09
CA VAL A 78 6.53 29.88 2.23
C VAL A 78 6.20 29.33 0.85
N GLN A 79 6.70 28.13 0.55
CA GLN A 79 6.38 27.45 -0.69
C GLN A 79 4.93 26.97 -0.68
N PRO A 80 4.15 27.16 -1.76
CA PRO A 80 2.83 26.56 -1.90
C PRO A 80 2.93 25.05 -1.77
N ARG A 81 2.16 24.46 -0.86
CA ARG A 81 2.19 23.02 -0.60
C ARG A 81 0.79 22.47 -0.41
N VAL A 82 0.60 21.24 -0.84
CA VAL A 82 -0.66 20.53 -0.60
C VAL A 82 -0.76 20.16 0.88
N SER A 83 -1.98 20.17 1.40
CA SER A 83 -2.23 19.76 2.79
C SER A 83 -1.85 18.28 2.99
N PRO A 84 -1.10 17.92 4.06
CA PRO A 84 -0.74 16.54 4.37
C PRO A 84 -1.96 15.61 4.46
N TYR A 85 -3.06 16.12 5.02
CA TYR A 85 -4.33 15.38 5.13
C TYR A 85 -4.95 15.06 3.77
N ARG A 86 -4.92 16.02 2.83
CA ARG A 86 -5.46 15.82 1.48
C ARG A 86 -4.60 14.86 0.67
N LEU A 87 -3.27 14.98 0.78
CA LEU A 87 -2.32 14.05 0.17
C LEU A 87 -2.50 12.63 0.71
N ALA A 88 -2.58 12.47 2.03
CA ALA A 88 -2.81 11.17 2.66
C ALA A 88 -4.15 10.56 2.25
N THR A 89 -5.21 11.36 2.16
CA THR A 89 -6.53 10.91 1.69
C THR A 89 -6.48 10.45 0.24
N HIS A 90 -5.79 11.20 -0.62
CA HIS A 90 -5.60 10.85 -2.03
C HIS A 90 -4.85 9.52 -2.19
N LEU A 91 -3.71 9.37 -1.49
CA LEU A 91 -2.92 8.14 -1.54
C LEU A 91 -3.70 6.94 -0.96
N ALA A 92 -4.30 7.11 0.22
CA ALA A 92 -5.02 6.03 0.91
C ALA A 92 -6.22 5.54 0.08
N SER A 93 -6.99 6.45 -0.53
CA SER A 93 -8.10 6.08 -1.41
C SER A 93 -7.61 5.36 -2.68
N ALA A 94 -6.52 5.82 -3.29
CA ALA A 94 -5.90 5.15 -4.44
C ALA A 94 -5.44 3.73 -4.08
N PHE A 95 -4.81 3.55 -2.91
CA PHE A 95 -4.38 2.24 -2.43
C PHE A 95 -5.58 1.33 -2.12
N ALA A 96 -6.65 1.85 -1.52
CA ALA A 96 -7.87 1.08 -1.26
C ALA A 96 -8.54 0.59 -2.56
N ILE A 97 -8.63 1.46 -3.58
CA ILE A 97 -9.14 1.09 -4.91
C ILE A 97 -8.25 0.03 -5.54
N TYR A 98 -6.93 0.23 -5.50
CA TYR A 98 -5.96 -0.75 -6.00
C TYR A 98 -6.13 -2.12 -5.34
N CYS A 99 -6.23 -2.15 -4.00
CA CYS A 99 -6.49 -3.38 -3.24
C CYS A 99 -7.77 -4.07 -3.70
N GLY A 100 -8.85 -3.30 -3.90
CA GLY A 100 -10.13 -3.82 -4.39
C GLY A 100 -10.06 -4.40 -5.80
N ILE A 101 -9.38 -3.71 -6.72
CA ILE A 101 -9.16 -4.17 -8.10
C ILE A 101 -8.31 -5.43 -8.11
N LEU A 102 -7.16 -5.42 -7.42
CA LEU A 102 -6.25 -6.58 -7.37
C LEU A 102 -6.96 -7.78 -6.75
N TRP A 103 -7.63 -7.63 -5.61
CA TRP A 103 -8.39 -8.72 -5.00
C TRP A 103 -9.48 -9.27 -5.92
N THR A 104 -10.15 -8.40 -6.68
CA THR A 104 -11.16 -8.80 -7.66
C THR A 104 -10.54 -9.61 -8.80
N ALA A 105 -9.44 -9.11 -9.38
CA ALA A 105 -8.71 -9.80 -10.44
C ALA A 105 -8.21 -11.18 -9.97
N LEU A 106 -7.62 -11.27 -8.77
CA LEU A 106 -7.19 -12.53 -8.18
C LEU A 106 -8.36 -13.49 -7.95
N SER A 107 -9.54 -12.98 -7.57
CA SER A 107 -10.73 -13.83 -7.37
C SER A 107 -11.29 -14.39 -8.68
N VAL A 108 -11.06 -13.72 -9.81
CA VAL A 108 -11.44 -14.21 -11.13
C VAL A 108 -10.42 -15.22 -11.66
N VAL A 109 -9.12 -14.92 -11.53
CA VAL A 109 -8.03 -15.74 -12.09
C VAL A 109 -7.68 -16.94 -11.21
N MET A 110 -7.84 -16.82 -9.89
CA MET A 110 -7.57 -17.86 -8.89
C MET A 110 -8.78 -18.05 -7.96
N PRO A 111 -9.90 -18.59 -8.46
CA PRO A 111 -11.12 -18.74 -7.65
C PRO A 111 -10.87 -19.57 -6.39
N ASP A 112 -10.11 -20.66 -6.52
CA ASP A 112 -9.65 -21.51 -5.42
C ASP A 112 -8.17 -21.28 -5.09
N PRO A 113 -7.79 -21.33 -3.79
CA PRO A 113 -6.39 -21.23 -3.37
C PRO A 113 -5.61 -22.50 -3.74
N PRO A 114 -4.28 -22.42 -3.90
CA PRO A 114 -3.45 -23.58 -4.20
C PRO A 114 -3.41 -24.53 -3.00
N THR A 115 -4.11 -25.66 -3.09
CA THR A 115 -4.15 -26.70 -2.07
C THR A 115 -4.29 -28.09 -2.68
N GLY A 116 -3.70 -29.09 -2.02
CA GLY A 116 -3.75 -30.51 -2.43
C GLY A 116 -4.05 -31.49 -1.29
N SER A 117 -4.17 -31.01 -0.05
CA SER A 117 -4.43 -31.83 1.13
C SER A 117 -5.16 -31.05 2.22
N MET A 118 -5.82 -31.76 3.14
CA MET A 118 -6.46 -31.11 4.29
C MET A 118 -5.43 -30.50 5.27
N SER A 119 -4.22 -31.06 5.34
CA SER A 119 -3.13 -30.50 6.15
C SER A 119 -2.72 -29.11 5.66
N TRP A 120 -2.62 -28.91 4.33
CA TRP A 120 -2.28 -27.63 3.73
C TRP A 120 -3.36 -26.57 3.97
N VAL A 121 -4.64 -26.96 3.88
CA VAL A 121 -5.76 -26.04 4.20
C VAL A 121 -5.67 -25.57 5.65
N ASN A 122 -5.43 -26.49 6.58
CA ASN A 122 -5.33 -26.17 8.00
C ASN A 122 -4.09 -25.31 8.31
N GLY A 123 -2.96 -25.59 7.65
CA GLY A 123 -1.75 -24.78 7.75
C GLY A 123 -1.97 -23.34 7.24
N ALA A 124 -2.56 -23.21 6.06
CA ALA A 124 -2.89 -21.91 5.47
C ALA A 124 -3.85 -21.11 6.36
N ALA A 125 -4.85 -21.74 6.96
CA ALA A 125 -5.77 -21.08 7.88
C ALA A 125 -5.09 -20.53 9.14
N LYS A 126 -4.07 -21.22 9.68
CA LYS A 126 -3.27 -20.72 10.82
C LYS A 126 -2.47 -19.48 10.42
N ILE A 127 -1.78 -19.54 9.29
CA ILE A 127 -0.98 -18.41 8.79
C ILE A 127 -1.86 -17.23 8.40
N ARG A 128 -3.06 -17.46 7.87
CA ARG A 128 -4.04 -16.41 7.56
C ARG A 128 -4.33 -15.51 8.77
N LYS A 129 -4.51 -16.11 9.96
CA LYS A 129 -4.80 -15.36 11.19
C LYS A 129 -3.69 -14.38 11.56
N LEU A 130 -2.45 -14.68 11.18
CA LEU A 130 -1.30 -13.79 11.34
C LEU A 130 -1.15 -12.82 10.17
N ALA A 131 -1.39 -13.27 8.93
CA ALA A 131 -1.23 -12.46 7.73
C ALA A 131 -2.19 -11.26 7.65
N ILE A 132 -3.41 -11.38 8.20
CA ILE A 132 -4.41 -10.29 8.21
C ILE A 132 -3.92 -9.08 9.04
N PRO A 133 -3.56 -9.22 10.34
CA PRO A 133 -3.06 -8.08 11.09
C PRO A 133 -1.73 -7.55 10.54
N VAL A 134 -0.85 -8.42 10.01
CA VAL A 134 0.38 -7.97 9.34
C VAL A 134 0.07 -7.13 8.11
N SER A 135 -0.95 -7.50 7.31
CA SER A 135 -1.41 -6.70 6.16
C SER A 135 -1.89 -5.32 6.59
N ALA A 136 -2.57 -5.23 7.74
CA ALA A 136 -3.02 -3.96 8.29
C ALA A 136 -1.84 -3.07 8.70
N VAL A 137 -0.82 -3.63 9.37
CA VAL A 137 0.42 -2.90 9.71
C VAL A 137 1.11 -2.39 8.45
N VAL A 138 1.28 -3.23 7.43
CA VAL A 138 1.86 -2.83 6.12
C VAL A 138 1.07 -1.68 5.49
N GLY A 139 -0.26 -1.77 5.47
CA GLY A 139 -1.13 -0.71 4.94
C GLY A 139 -1.03 0.60 5.72
N ILE A 140 -1.02 0.53 7.06
CA ILE A 140 -0.86 1.71 7.94
C ILE A 140 0.51 2.37 7.72
N THR A 141 1.58 1.58 7.62
CA THR A 141 2.93 2.08 7.31
C THR A 141 2.98 2.78 5.95
N ALA A 142 2.34 2.20 4.93
CA ALA A 142 2.29 2.82 3.62
C ALA A 142 1.55 4.18 3.64
N ILE A 143 0.43 4.26 4.38
CA ILE A 143 -0.33 5.51 4.53
C ILE A 143 0.44 6.55 5.37
N SER A 144 1.15 6.14 6.43
CA SER A 144 1.94 7.08 7.23
C SER A 144 3.07 7.74 6.42
N GLY A 145 3.57 7.07 5.39
CA GLY A 145 4.51 7.68 4.42
C GLY A 145 3.95 8.90 3.69
N ALA A 146 2.62 8.99 3.49
CA ALA A 146 1.99 10.19 2.91
C ALA A 146 2.07 11.40 3.83
N PHE A 147 2.00 11.19 5.15
CA PHE A 147 2.19 12.26 6.12
C PHE A 147 3.66 12.68 6.19
N VAL A 148 4.60 11.73 6.04
CA VAL A 148 6.04 12.07 5.92
C VAL A 148 6.29 12.95 4.71
N ALA A 149 5.75 12.59 3.54
CA ALA A 149 5.89 13.37 2.33
C ALA A 149 5.16 14.73 2.43
N GLY A 150 3.93 14.76 2.96
CA GLY A 150 3.13 15.98 3.04
C GLY A 150 3.67 17.02 4.01
N ASN A 151 4.40 16.60 5.05
CA ASN A 151 5.04 17.50 6.01
C ASN A 151 6.52 17.77 5.70
N ASP A 152 7.04 17.28 4.56
CA ASP A 152 8.48 17.29 4.23
C ASP A 152 9.36 16.67 5.33
N ALA A 153 8.78 15.77 6.12
CA ALA A 153 9.42 15.22 7.31
C ALA A 153 10.60 14.31 6.98
N GLY A 154 10.74 13.89 5.72
CA GLY A 154 11.94 13.19 5.22
C GLY A 154 13.22 14.02 5.33
N HIS A 155 13.14 15.35 5.39
CA HIS A 155 14.29 16.26 5.49
C HIS A 155 14.65 16.69 6.92
N ALA A 156 13.89 16.25 7.93
CA ALA A 156 14.06 16.74 9.30
C ALA A 156 15.28 16.13 10.00
N TYR A 157 15.40 14.80 10.01
CA TYR A 157 16.52 14.10 10.65
C TYR A 157 17.13 13.07 9.70
N ASN A 158 18.16 13.42 8.95
CA ASN A 158 18.77 12.53 7.94
C ASN A 158 19.85 11.58 8.51
N SER A 159 19.71 11.16 9.77
CA SER A 159 20.51 10.10 10.39
C SER A 159 19.65 8.88 10.74
N PHE A 160 20.30 7.72 10.92
CA PHE A 160 19.67 6.47 11.32
C PHE A 160 20.69 5.62 12.12
N PRO A 161 20.29 4.91 13.20
CA PRO A 161 18.93 4.74 13.71
C PRO A 161 18.42 5.90 14.57
N LYS A 162 19.33 6.75 15.07
CA LYS A 162 19.00 7.98 15.81
C LYS A 162 18.37 9.05 14.91
N MET A 163 17.77 10.06 15.53
CA MET A 163 17.24 11.27 14.90
C MET A 163 18.10 12.45 15.35
N GLY A 164 19.16 12.75 14.58
CA GLY A 164 20.26 13.59 15.05
C GLY A 164 21.08 12.86 16.12
N ASP A 165 21.31 13.53 17.26
CA ASP A 165 22.06 12.98 18.39
C ASP A 165 21.19 12.16 19.37
N THR A 166 19.86 12.29 19.27
CA THR A 166 18.88 11.67 20.18
C THR A 166 18.12 10.53 19.51
N TRP A 167 17.48 9.68 20.31
CA TRP A 167 16.60 8.62 19.80
C TRP A 167 15.17 9.11 19.57
N ILE A 168 14.72 10.02 20.43
CA ILE A 168 13.42 10.67 20.39
C ILE A 168 13.72 12.16 20.52
N PRO A 169 13.42 12.98 19.50
CA PRO A 169 13.56 14.44 19.60
C PRO A 169 12.69 15.03 20.71
N GLU A 170 13.11 16.14 21.30
CA GLU A 170 12.38 16.76 22.42
C GLU A 170 11.06 17.42 21.98
N ASP A 171 10.94 17.76 20.71
CA ASP A 171 9.82 18.49 20.14
C ASP A 171 8.65 17.60 19.71
N VAL A 172 8.71 16.27 19.87
CA VAL A 172 7.70 15.31 19.35
C VAL A 172 6.28 15.49 19.92
N PHE A 173 6.09 16.28 20.97
CA PHE A 173 4.76 16.62 21.52
C PHE A 173 4.58 18.12 21.73
N SER A 174 5.27 18.94 20.95
CA SER A 174 5.28 20.41 21.11
C SER A 174 4.04 21.13 20.56
N MET A 175 3.21 20.48 19.72
CA MET A 175 2.03 21.11 19.12
C MET A 175 0.76 20.91 19.94
N GLU A 176 -0.11 21.92 19.94
CA GLU A 176 -1.47 21.85 20.48
C GLU A 176 -2.54 22.03 19.37
N PRO A 177 -3.70 21.35 19.48
CA PRO A 177 -3.99 20.25 20.40
C PRO A 177 -3.07 19.03 20.19
N PHE A 178 -2.77 18.31 21.28
CA PHE A 178 -1.86 17.14 21.30
C PHE A 178 -1.94 16.19 20.09
N VAL A 179 -3.17 15.92 19.60
CA VAL A 179 -3.42 15.02 18.45
C VAL A 179 -2.70 15.49 17.17
N ARG A 180 -2.50 16.79 16.97
CA ARG A 180 -1.81 17.34 15.79
C ARG A 180 -0.38 16.84 15.67
N ASN A 181 0.29 16.51 16.78
CA ASN A 181 1.65 16.00 16.72
C ASN A 181 1.74 14.74 15.84
N PHE A 182 0.76 13.85 15.89
CA PHE A 182 0.81 12.60 15.12
C PHE A 182 0.71 12.79 13.60
N PHE A 183 0.25 13.95 13.13
CA PHE A 183 -0.08 14.20 11.72
C PHE A 183 0.61 15.42 11.11
N GLU A 184 1.04 16.39 11.92
CA GLU A 184 1.58 17.68 11.48
C GLU A 184 2.97 17.98 12.07
N ASN A 185 3.32 17.39 13.22
CA ASN A 185 4.64 17.58 13.79
C ASN A 185 5.65 16.75 13.02
N THR A 186 6.58 17.44 12.35
CA THR A 186 7.59 16.85 11.48
C THR A 186 8.40 15.75 12.17
N SER A 187 8.84 15.98 13.40
CA SER A 187 9.65 15.05 14.20
C SER A 187 8.84 13.81 14.57
N THR A 188 7.61 14.00 15.03
CA THR A 188 6.70 12.92 15.43
C THR A 188 6.25 12.09 14.24
N VAL A 189 5.89 12.72 13.13
CA VAL A 189 5.48 12.04 11.89
C VAL A 189 6.63 11.18 11.36
N GLN A 190 7.86 11.71 11.34
CA GLN A 190 9.02 10.94 10.91
C GLN A 190 9.32 9.77 11.86
N LEU A 191 9.30 10.01 13.19
CA LEU A 191 9.51 8.98 14.21
C LEU A 191 8.47 7.86 14.11
N ASN A 192 7.18 8.22 14.01
CA ASN A 192 6.08 7.27 13.86
C ASN A 192 6.27 6.38 12.63
N HIS A 193 6.66 6.97 11.49
CA HIS A 193 6.90 6.20 10.28
C HIS A 193 8.09 5.24 10.43
N ARG A 194 9.19 5.64 11.10
CA ARG A 194 10.33 4.75 11.41
C ARG A 194 9.92 3.57 12.29
N ILE A 195 9.11 3.83 13.31
CA ILE A 195 8.58 2.79 14.22
C ILE A 195 7.68 1.82 13.43
N LEU A 196 6.77 2.34 12.61
CA LEU A 196 5.89 1.55 11.76
C LEU A 196 6.65 0.71 10.73
N ALA A 197 7.70 1.25 10.10
CA ALA A 197 8.58 0.53 9.20
C ALA A 197 9.30 -0.63 9.91
N THR A 198 9.80 -0.38 11.12
CA THR A 198 10.44 -1.40 11.97
C THR A 198 9.44 -2.49 12.38
N ALA A 199 8.26 -2.10 12.84
CA ALA A 199 7.17 -3.04 13.17
C ALA A 199 6.73 -3.86 11.96
N THR A 200 6.71 -3.26 10.76
CA THR A 200 6.41 -3.94 9.50
C THR A 200 7.44 -5.04 9.22
N LEU A 201 8.74 -4.71 9.26
CA LEU A 201 9.80 -5.69 9.02
C LEU A 201 9.77 -6.83 10.03
N LEU A 202 9.61 -6.51 11.32
CA LEU A 202 9.54 -7.52 12.39
C LEU A 202 8.30 -8.40 12.27
N SER A 203 7.13 -7.83 11.95
CA SER A 203 5.89 -8.58 11.83
C SER A 203 5.87 -9.49 10.59
N VAL A 204 6.38 -9.02 9.45
CA VAL A 204 6.57 -9.86 8.25
C VAL A 204 7.65 -10.93 8.49
N GLY A 205 8.74 -10.59 9.17
CA GLY A 205 9.77 -11.55 9.57
C GLY A 205 9.22 -12.64 10.51
N GLY A 206 8.41 -12.26 11.49
CA GLY A 206 7.70 -13.17 12.38
C GLY A 206 6.73 -14.10 11.63
N LEU A 207 5.99 -13.55 10.65
CA LEU A 207 5.14 -14.34 9.76
C LEU A 207 5.95 -15.38 8.97
N TRP A 208 7.10 -14.97 8.42
CA TRP A 208 8.01 -15.86 7.68
C TRP A 208 8.60 -16.96 8.54
N LEU A 209 9.11 -16.62 9.73
CA LEU A 209 9.65 -17.59 10.67
C LEU A 209 8.56 -18.58 11.14
N GLY A 210 7.37 -18.06 11.46
CA GLY A 210 6.23 -18.86 11.88
C GLY A 210 5.74 -19.83 10.80
N ALA A 211 5.87 -19.47 9.52
CA ALA A 211 5.47 -20.31 8.40
C ALA A 211 6.42 -21.47 8.09
N ARG A 212 7.69 -21.42 8.52
CA ARG A 212 8.71 -22.43 8.14
C ARG A 212 8.32 -23.86 8.52
N LYS A 213 7.74 -24.03 9.71
CA LYS A 213 7.36 -25.35 10.27
C LYS A 213 5.92 -25.76 9.95
N ILE A 214 5.14 -24.91 9.29
CA ILE A 214 3.75 -25.22 8.96
C ILE A 214 3.70 -25.94 7.62
N ASP A 215 2.95 -27.04 7.56
CA ASP A 215 2.70 -27.77 6.31
C ASP A 215 1.70 -26.99 5.44
N MET A 216 2.16 -26.56 4.27
CA MET A 216 1.42 -25.73 3.31
C MET A 216 2.03 -25.89 1.91
N HIS A 217 1.24 -25.53 0.90
CA HIS A 217 1.67 -25.50 -0.49
C HIS A 217 3.01 -24.73 -0.67
N PRO A 218 4.01 -25.27 -1.38
CA PRO A 218 5.33 -24.64 -1.55
C PRO A 218 5.29 -23.22 -2.11
N ALA A 219 4.39 -22.95 -3.06
CA ALA A 219 4.21 -21.59 -3.62
C ALA A 219 3.81 -20.55 -2.55
N ILE A 220 3.00 -20.94 -1.54
CA ILE A 220 2.63 -20.04 -0.43
C ILE A 220 3.86 -19.76 0.43
N LYS A 221 4.70 -20.77 0.71
CA LYS A 221 5.94 -20.60 1.47
C LYS A 221 6.94 -19.69 0.75
N SER A 222 7.09 -19.88 -0.56
CA SER A 222 7.91 -19.03 -1.42
C SER A 222 7.40 -17.59 -1.40
N LEU A 223 6.09 -17.38 -1.56
CA LEU A 223 5.47 -16.06 -1.50
C LEU A 223 5.73 -15.35 -0.16
N ILE A 224 5.60 -16.05 0.98
CA ILE A 224 5.92 -15.48 2.30
C ILE A 224 7.40 -15.05 2.37
N GLY A 225 8.31 -15.85 1.81
CA GLY A 225 9.72 -15.50 1.69
C GLY A 225 9.96 -14.26 0.81
N SER A 226 9.29 -14.17 -0.35
CA SER A 226 9.35 -13.01 -1.22
C SER A 226 8.80 -11.75 -0.55
N THR A 227 7.70 -11.86 0.20
CA THR A 227 7.14 -10.77 1.00
C THR A 227 8.14 -10.28 2.04
N PHE A 228 8.84 -11.18 2.73
CA PHE A 228 9.90 -10.80 3.66
C PHE A 228 11.08 -10.12 2.96
N GLY A 229 11.53 -10.65 1.83
CA GLY A 229 12.58 -10.03 1.01
C GLY A 229 12.20 -8.61 0.55
N MET A 230 10.96 -8.42 0.10
CA MET A 230 10.44 -7.10 -0.28
C MET A 230 10.31 -6.16 0.93
N ALA A 231 9.91 -6.65 2.10
CA ALA A 231 9.86 -5.84 3.32
C ALA A 231 11.26 -5.36 3.75
N ALA A 232 12.27 -6.22 3.65
CA ALA A 232 13.66 -5.86 3.90
C ALA A 232 14.15 -4.82 2.89
N LEU A 233 13.89 -5.04 1.59
CA LEU A 233 14.21 -4.07 0.54
C LEU A 233 13.51 -2.72 0.79
N GLN A 234 12.26 -2.73 1.25
CA GLN A 234 11.50 -1.52 1.52
C GLN A 234 12.10 -0.70 2.66
N VAL A 235 12.53 -1.35 3.75
CA VAL A 235 13.23 -0.67 4.84
C VAL A 235 14.56 -0.10 4.35
N THR A 236 15.32 -0.86 3.55
CA THR A 236 16.56 -0.37 2.94
C THR A 236 16.30 0.86 2.07
N LEU A 237 15.30 0.82 1.19
CA LEU A 237 14.90 1.98 0.36
C LEU A 237 14.51 3.18 1.21
N GLY A 238 13.79 2.97 2.31
CA GLY A 238 13.37 4.05 3.23
C GLY A 238 14.56 4.70 3.92
N ILE A 239 15.49 3.89 4.45
CA ILE A 239 16.73 4.36 5.06
C ILE A 239 17.61 5.07 4.02
N SER A 240 17.75 4.52 2.81
CA SER A 240 18.49 5.16 1.72
C SER A 240 17.88 6.51 1.32
N THR A 241 16.55 6.57 1.18
CA THR A 241 15.83 7.83 0.88
C THR A 241 16.10 8.86 1.97
N LEU A 242 16.07 8.44 3.23
CA LEU A 242 16.36 9.28 4.38
C LEU A 242 17.81 9.80 4.38
N LEU A 243 18.80 8.91 4.30
CA LEU A 243 20.21 9.28 4.42
C LEU A 243 20.70 10.15 3.25
N MET A 244 20.08 10.02 2.07
CA MET A 244 20.43 10.78 0.88
C MET A 244 19.59 12.04 0.68
N TYR A 245 18.88 12.52 1.72
CA TYR A 245 18.08 13.74 1.67
C TYR A 245 16.94 13.71 0.63
N VAL A 246 16.19 12.60 0.62
CA VAL A 246 14.97 12.40 -0.17
C VAL A 246 15.14 12.67 -1.69
N PRO A 247 16.10 12.02 -2.39
CA PRO A 247 16.16 12.13 -3.85
C PRO A 247 14.86 11.61 -4.45
N THR A 248 14.31 12.33 -5.45
CA THR A 248 13.01 12.00 -6.06
C THR A 248 12.95 10.57 -6.62
N SER A 249 14.07 10.07 -7.16
CA SER A 249 14.20 8.70 -7.64
C SER A 249 14.03 7.66 -6.52
N LEU A 250 14.67 7.87 -5.36
CA LEU A 250 14.56 6.98 -4.20
C LEU A 250 13.20 7.10 -3.53
N GLY A 251 12.67 8.31 -3.39
CA GLY A 251 11.31 8.52 -2.87
C GLY A 251 10.25 7.81 -3.72
N THR A 252 10.35 7.92 -5.04
CA THR A 252 9.45 7.22 -5.99
C THR A 252 9.64 5.71 -5.93
N ALA A 253 10.89 5.22 -5.90
CA ALA A 253 11.18 3.79 -5.76
C ALA A 253 10.65 3.23 -4.44
N HIS A 254 10.76 3.98 -3.34
CA HIS A 254 10.21 3.62 -2.05
C HIS A 254 8.68 3.56 -2.08
N GLN A 255 8.00 4.52 -2.72
CA GLN A 255 6.54 4.47 -2.88
C GLN A 255 6.09 3.28 -3.74
N ALA A 256 6.79 2.99 -4.84
CA ALA A 256 6.53 1.82 -5.68
C ALA A 256 6.78 0.50 -4.93
N GLY A 257 7.84 0.45 -4.11
CA GLY A 257 8.15 -0.68 -3.24
C GLY A 257 7.07 -0.91 -2.17
N ALA A 258 6.51 0.16 -1.59
CA ALA A 258 5.39 0.05 -0.65
C ALA A 258 4.15 -0.59 -1.31
N LEU A 259 3.80 -0.15 -2.52
CA LEU A 259 2.70 -0.72 -3.28
C LEU A 259 2.98 -2.19 -3.66
N THR A 260 4.23 -2.52 -3.99
CA THR A 260 4.66 -3.89 -4.31
C THR A 260 4.54 -4.80 -3.09
N LEU A 261 5.01 -4.36 -1.92
CA LEU A 261 4.85 -5.09 -0.66
C LEU A 261 3.37 -5.31 -0.31
N LEU A 262 2.54 -4.27 -0.47
CA LEU A 262 1.09 -4.37 -0.26
C LEU A 262 0.46 -5.38 -1.24
N SER A 263 0.89 -5.41 -2.50
CA SER A 263 0.44 -6.37 -3.52
C SER A 263 0.77 -7.81 -3.13
N LEU A 264 1.99 -8.06 -2.64
CA LEU A 264 2.40 -9.37 -2.13
C LEU A 264 1.57 -9.78 -0.90
N MET A 265 1.27 -8.85 0.01
CA MET A 265 0.38 -9.12 1.15
C MET A 265 -1.05 -9.44 0.74
N ILE A 266 -1.58 -8.78 -0.29
CA ILE A 266 -2.91 -9.06 -0.85
C ILE A 266 -2.92 -10.45 -1.48
N LEU A 267 -1.93 -10.77 -2.32
CA LEU A 267 -1.78 -12.08 -2.94
C LEU A 267 -1.64 -13.18 -1.90
N LEU A 268 -0.81 -12.95 -0.86
CA LEU A 268 -0.64 -13.89 0.25
C LEU A 268 -1.95 -14.11 0.99
N THR A 269 -2.63 -13.03 1.35
CA THR A 269 -3.93 -13.14 2.03
C THR A 269 -4.97 -13.80 1.11
N HIS A 270 -4.92 -13.61 -0.21
CA HIS A 270 -5.85 -14.25 -1.14
C HIS A 270 -5.60 -15.75 -1.29
N THR A 271 -4.33 -16.17 -1.37
CA THR A 271 -3.92 -17.58 -1.46
C THR A 271 -4.10 -18.36 -0.15
N LEU A 272 -4.16 -17.67 0.99
CA LEU A 272 -4.45 -18.26 2.30
C LEU A 272 -5.95 -18.36 2.61
N ARG A 273 -6.85 -18.05 1.66
CA ARG A 273 -8.30 -18.16 1.88
C ARG A 273 -8.72 -19.61 2.11
N ARG A 274 -9.91 -19.77 2.69
CA ARG A 274 -10.56 -21.08 2.73
C ARG A 274 -10.96 -21.46 1.29
N PRO A 275 -10.65 -22.68 0.84
CA PRO A 275 -11.10 -23.17 -0.48
C PRO A 275 -12.62 -23.27 -0.58
N SER A 276 -13.12 -23.38 -1.81
CA SER A 276 -14.54 -23.59 -2.08
C SER A 276 -15.07 -24.87 -1.40
N PRO A 277 -16.37 -24.92 -1.04
CA PRO A 277 -16.96 -26.12 -0.45
C PRO A 277 -16.80 -27.37 -1.33
N ALA A 278 -16.83 -27.20 -2.65
CA ALA A 278 -16.62 -28.28 -3.62
C ALA A 278 -15.20 -28.87 -3.52
N LEU A 279 -14.17 -28.02 -3.50
CA LEU A 279 -12.78 -28.45 -3.36
C LEU A 279 -12.51 -29.06 -1.98
N LEU A 280 -13.12 -28.53 -0.91
CA LEU A 280 -13.00 -29.15 0.41
C LEU A 280 -13.62 -30.55 0.45
N LYS A 281 -14.77 -30.75 -0.20
CA LYS A 281 -15.41 -32.06 -0.28
C LYS A 281 -14.56 -33.07 -1.04
N SER A 282 -13.97 -32.67 -2.18
CA SER A 282 -13.12 -33.57 -2.98
C SER A 282 -11.85 -33.99 -2.24
N LEU A 283 -11.21 -33.08 -1.51
CA LEU A 283 -10.06 -33.39 -0.66
C LEU A 283 -10.41 -34.33 0.49
N ALA A 284 -11.59 -34.15 1.11
CA ALA A 284 -12.05 -35.02 2.19
C ALA A 284 -12.37 -36.44 1.71
N THR A 285 -12.88 -36.60 0.49
CA THR A 285 -13.10 -37.93 -0.11
C THR A 285 -11.80 -38.62 -0.48
N ALA A 286 -10.80 -37.89 -0.98
CA ALA A 286 -9.50 -38.46 -1.36
C ALA A 286 -8.75 -39.07 -0.15
N VAL A 287 -8.91 -38.49 1.04
CA VAL A 287 -8.33 -39.01 2.29
C VAL A 287 -9.02 -40.29 2.77
N LYS A 288 -10.29 -40.52 2.42
CA LYS A 288 -11.02 -41.74 2.80
C LYS A 288 -10.73 -42.94 1.90
N SER A 289 -10.20 -42.68 0.70
CA SER A 289 -9.87 -43.72 -0.29
C SER A 289 -8.42 -44.23 -0.21
N THR A 290 -7.62 -43.69 0.71
CA THR A 290 -6.22 -44.04 0.98
C THR A 290 -6.10 -44.68 2.34
#